data_AF-A0A944NDM8-F1
#
_entry.id   AF-A0A944NDM8-F1
#
_cell.length_a   1.000
_cell.length_b   1.000
_cell.length_c   1.000
_cell.angle_alpha   90.00
_cell.angle_beta   90.00
_cell.angle_gamma   90.00
#
_symmetry.space_group_name_H-M   'P 1'
#
loop_
_entity.id
_entity.type
_entity.pdbx_description
1 polymer ?
#
loop_
_entity_poly.entity_id
_entity_poly.type
_entity_poly.pdbx_seq_one_letter_code
_entity_poly.pdbx_strand_id
1 'polypeptide(L)'
;MKSNKFHSLVLLFVVFSMVLSACKLFSKPIEENHLFNSQEKNIGVNENSYNANSPTSDNDASSTALGEPQDTMPSVGTNIAPGDLGGPVASEKESGGIGISPPANQYISPPPDQRLDSTFENYGVNPFIDTEDDHLSTFGVDVDTGSYTIARSYIQEGFLPPEDAIRVEEFINYFPQGYRMPSERDVFEISIDGAPSPFTETDRYEMLRVGVQGYDVSKRDRKPVSLTFVIDVSGSMANGYRLELVKDSLRLLVEQLNEDDQVSIVAYSTTAWVELEPTPGDETRIINKAIKNLYPMNSTNAEAGLVLGYEMAARAFLPYGINRVVLCSDGVANVGNTGPDSIWEQIKYQASEGITMTAIGVGMGNYNDVLLEQLADHGDGFYAYIDTYEEAERLFVRDLVSTLQVIAMDAKIQIDFNPETVSRYRLVGYENRDIADADFRNDKVDAAEIGAGHNVTALYEFKLFPGAKGEIATVHLRWEDPETGRVYEITERYFTNDQVDSFREASPYLQLDVLVAEFAEVLRNSFWADGDIETIMHHSENLFGHLEEPEIFDFMEMLEEAYWLLS
;
A
#
# COMPACT_ATOMS: atom_id res chain seq x y z
N MET A 1 -6.90 -41.20 -13.86
CA MET A 1 -8.12 -41.70 -13.16
C MET A 1 -7.86 -42.46 -11.84
N LYS A 2 -6.64 -42.47 -11.27
CA LYS A 2 -6.40 -42.94 -9.88
C LYS A 2 -5.98 -41.83 -8.90
N SER A 3 -5.61 -40.62 -9.36
CA SER A 3 -5.26 -39.48 -8.48
C SER A 3 -6.46 -38.69 -7.93
N ASN A 4 -7.63 -38.69 -8.59
CA ASN A 4 -8.83 -37.99 -8.07
C ASN A 4 -9.39 -38.58 -6.77
N LYS A 5 -9.01 -39.82 -6.40
CA LYS A 5 -9.45 -40.43 -5.14
C LYS A 5 -8.60 -40.07 -3.93
N PHE A 6 -7.37 -39.61 -4.14
CA PHE A 6 -6.50 -39.18 -3.06
C PHE A 6 -6.84 -37.73 -2.65
N HIS A 7 -7.07 -36.85 -3.63
CA HIS A 7 -7.43 -35.45 -3.43
C HIS A 7 -8.82 -35.26 -2.78
N SER A 8 -9.82 -36.07 -3.16
CA SER A 8 -11.13 -36.04 -2.49
C SER A 8 -11.08 -36.54 -1.04
N LEU A 9 -10.03 -37.26 -0.64
CA LEU A 9 -9.86 -37.75 0.73
C LEU A 9 -9.21 -36.70 1.63
N VAL A 10 -8.32 -35.87 1.07
CA VAL A 10 -7.70 -34.71 1.74
C VAL A 10 -8.74 -33.63 2.00
N LEU A 11 -9.55 -33.28 0.99
CA LEU A 11 -10.67 -32.35 1.15
C LEU A 11 -11.67 -32.83 2.23
N LEU A 12 -11.94 -34.14 2.29
CA LEU A 12 -12.80 -34.71 3.32
C LEU A 12 -12.16 -34.65 4.71
N PHE A 13 -10.84 -34.78 4.83
CA PHE A 13 -10.14 -34.72 6.12
C PHE A 13 -10.08 -33.31 6.68
N VAL A 14 -9.84 -32.30 5.84
CA VAL A 14 -9.81 -30.88 6.22
C VAL A 14 -11.21 -30.44 6.69
N VAL A 15 -12.24 -30.74 5.89
CA VAL A 15 -13.64 -30.44 6.25
C VAL A 15 -14.08 -31.20 7.51
N PHE A 16 -13.65 -32.45 7.69
CA PHE A 16 -13.99 -33.24 8.88
C PHE A 16 -13.30 -32.74 10.15
N SER A 17 -12.06 -32.24 10.04
CA SER A 17 -11.33 -31.58 11.13
C SER A 17 -12.05 -30.28 11.56
N MET A 18 -12.50 -29.49 10.59
CA MET A 18 -13.27 -28.25 10.82
C MET A 18 -14.57 -28.50 11.60
N VAL A 19 -15.35 -29.53 11.21
CA VAL A 19 -16.61 -29.88 11.91
C VAL A 19 -16.36 -30.33 13.35
N LEU A 20 -15.24 -31.02 13.61
CA LEU A 20 -14.88 -31.48 14.96
C LEU A 20 -14.39 -30.35 15.87
N SER A 21 -13.68 -29.35 15.32
CA SER A 21 -13.25 -28.17 16.07
C SER A 21 -14.44 -27.26 16.41
N ALA A 22 -15.33 -27.02 15.43
CA ALA A 22 -16.57 -26.27 15.65
C ALA A 22 -17.50 -26.95 16.68
N CYS A 23 -17.59 -28.29 16.68
CA CYS A 23 -18.39 -29.01 17.69
C CYS A 23 -17.84 -28.90 19.13
N LYS A 24 -16.52 -28.69 19.31
CA LYS A 24 -15.92 -28.50 20.64
C LYS A 24 -16.21 -27.12 21.23
N LEU A 25 -16.42 -26.10 20.40
CA LEU A 25 -16.76 -24.74 20.83
C LEU A 25 -18.17 -24.64 21.43
N PHE A 26 -19.13 -25.46 20.99
CA PHE A 26 -20.50 -25.44 21.52
C PHE A 26 -20.72 -26.19 22.84
N SER A 27 -19.65 -26.73 23.46
CA SER A 27 -19.77 -27.59 24.65
C SER A 27 -19.14 -27.04 25.93
N LYS A 28 -18.68 -25.78 25.98
CA LYS A 28 -18.16 -25.20 27.24
C LYS A 28 -19.27 -24.47 28.03
N PRO A 29 -19.55 -24.85 29.29
CA PRO A 29 -20.47 -24.11 30.14
C PRO A 29 -19.83 -22.79 30.60
N ILE A 30 -20.63 -21.72 30.60
CA ILE A 30 -20.27 -20.39 31.09
C ILE A 30 -20.15 -20.44 32.61
N GLU A 31 -18.93 -20.28 33.15
CA GLU A 31 -18.71 -19.99 34.58
C GLU A 31 -18.52 -18.47 34.77
N GLU A 32 -19.37 -17.90 35.63
CA GLU A 32 -19.33 -16.51 36.09
C GLU A 32 -18.07 -16.24 36.92
N ASN A 33 -17.28 -15.23 36.53
CA ASN A 33 -16.23 -14.66 37.38
C ASN A 33 -16.64 -13.28 37.90
N HIS A 34 -17.19 -13.29 39.11
CA HIS A 34 -17.13 -12.17 40.05
C HIS A 34 -15.70 -12.04 40.58
N LEU A 35 -15.02 -10.90 40.37
CA LEU A 35 -14.05 -10.28 41.30
C LEU A 35 -13.32 -9.11 40.63
N PHE A 36 -13.70 -7.87 40.93
CA PHE A 36 -12.91 -6.91 41.71
C PHE A 36 -13.53 -5.51 41.67
N ASN A 37 -13.87 -5.00 42.85
CA ASN A 37 -14.23 -3.62 43.13
C ASN A 37 -13.17 -3.06 44.09
N SER A 38 -13.00 -1.74 44.06
CA SER A 38 -12.17 -0.87 44.91
C SER A 38 -10.68 -0.73 44.55
N GLN A 39 -10.30 0.47 44.09
CA GLN A 39 -9.45 1.43 44.82
C GLN A 39 -9.41 2.76 44.04
N GLU A 40 -10.38 3.64 44.32
CA GLU A 40 -10.22 5.08 44.09
C GLU A 40 -9.21 5.62 45.11
N LYS A 41 -8.15 6.29 44.64
CA LYS A 41 -7.35 7.18 45.49
C LYS A 41 -6.68 8.31 44.69
N ASN A 42 -7.31 9.48 44.80
CA ASN A 42 -6.77 10.83 44.76
C ASN A 42 -5.24 11.00 44.68
N ILE A 43 -4.76 11.61 43.59
CA ILE A 43 -3.68 12.62 43.50
C ILE A 43 -4.03 13.40 42.21
N GLY A 44 -4.20 14.71 42.12
CA GLY A 44 -3.64 15.85 42.83
C GLY A 44 -3.30 16.87 41.74
N VAL A 45 -4.17 17.87 41.54
CA VAL A 45 -3.98 18.98 40.60
C VAL A 45 -2.64 19.67 40.91
N ASN A 46 -1.78 19.79 39.90
CA ASN A 46 -0.59 20.61 40.00
C ASN A 46 -0.52 21.53 38.76
N GLU A 47 -1.10 22.72 38.92
CA GLU A 47 -0.79 23.88 38.10
C GLU A 47 0.66 24.27 38.38
N ASN A 48 1.49 24.34 37.34
CA ASN A 48 2.69 25.17 37.36
C ASN A 48 2.92 25.78 35.98
N SER A 49 2.42 27.01 35.89
CA SER A 49 2.80 28.03 34.94
C SER A 49 4.31 28.26 34.94
N TYR A 50 4.97 28.10 33.79
CA TYR A 50 6.27 28.70 33.54
C TYR A 50 6.09 30.03 32.82
N ASN A 51 6.51 31.08 33.52
CA ASN A 51 6.54 32.46 33.07
C ASN A 51 8.00 32.91 33.11
N ALA A 52 8.59 33.24 31.96
CA ALA A 52 9.85 33.99 31.84
C ALA A 52 9.97 34.53 30.41
N ASN A 53 9.58 35.79 30.19
CA ASN A 53 10.49 36.93 30.08
C ASN A 53 11.40 36.91 28.83
N SER A 54 10.90 37.52 27.77
CA SER A 54 11.67 38.06 26.65
C SER A 54 12.43 39.31 27.07
N PRO A 55 13.72 39.48 26.72
CA PRO A 55 14.36 40.78 26.70
C PRO A 55 14.26 41.42 25.31
N THR A 56 13.74 42.63 25.32
CA THR A 56 13.82 43.64 24.25
C THR A 56 15.27 44.03 23.95
N SER A 57 15.60 44.21 22.68
CA SER A 57 16.58 45.22 22.25
C SER A 57 16.22 45.77 20.87
N ASP A 58 15.67 46.98 20.85
CA ASP A 58 15.75 47.91 19.73
C ASP A 58 17.20 48.40 19.59
N ASN A 59 17.70 48.54 18.36
CA ASN A 59 18.18 49.83 17.84
C ASN A 59 18.69 49.75 16.39
N ASP A 60 18.27 50.79 15.66
CA ASP A 60 18.96 51.52 14.60
C ASP A 60 19.09 50.96 13.17
N ALA A 61 18.06 51.34 12.39
CA ALA A 61 18.15 52.22 11.22
C ALA A 61 19.50 52.34 10.46
N SER A 62 19.48 51.94 9.18
CA SER A 62 20.04 52.77 8.13
C SER A 62 19.31 52.54 6.79
N SER A 63 18.90 53.66 6.21
CA SER A 63 18.31 53.83 4.89
C SER A 63 19.32 53.61 3.77
N THR A 64 18.90 53.02 2.64
CA THR A 64 19.11 53.62 1.31
C THR A 64 18.20 52.96 0.28
N ALA A 65 17.34 53.77 -0.32
CA ALA A 65 16.61 53.50 -1.55
C ALA A 65 17.56 53.42 -2.76
N LEU A 66 17.13 52.71 -3.80
CA LEU A 66 17.47 52.77 -5.24
C LEU A 66 16.95 51.42 -5.81
N GLY A 67 16.12 51.27 -6.83
CA GLY A 67 15.50 52.10 -7.85
C GLY A 67 14.98 51.10 -8.89
N GLU A 68 13.74 51.24 -9.35
CA GLU A 68 13.20 50.46 -10.48
C GLU A 68 14.01 50.69 -11.76
N PRO A 69 13.97 49.73 -12.69
CA PRO A 69 13.57 50.13 -14.04
C PRO A 69 12.55 49.17 -14.67
N GLN A 70 11.47 49.78 -15.18
CA GLN A 70 10.71 49.25 -16.31
C GLN A 70 11.59 49.33 -17.57
N ASP A 71 11.61 48.29 -18.39
CA ASP A 71 11.94 48.44 -19.81
C ASP A 71 11.14 47.47 -20.68
N THR A 72 10.33 48.12 -21.50
CA THR A 72 9.75 47.80 -22.81
C THR A 72 10.26 46.57 -23.57
N MET A 73 9.32 45.72 -24.03
CA MET A 73 9.52 44.81 -25.17
C MET A 73 9.16 45.51 -26.49
N PRO A 74 9.92 45.30 -27.59
CA PRO A 74 9.51 45.71 -28.92
C PRO A 74 8.82 44.57 -29.70
N SER A 75 7.71 44.92 -30.33
CA SER A 75 7.06 44.17 -31.40
C SER A 75 7.90 44.16 -32.68
N VAL A 76 8.06 43.00 -33.32
CA VAL A 76 8.38 42.89 -34.75
C VAL A 76 7.53 41.77 -35.35
N GLY A 77 6.71 42.12 -36.34
CA GLY A 77 6.13 41.16 -37.27
C GLY A 77 6.73 41.37 -38.66
N THR A 78 6.80 40.30 -39.48
CA THR A 78 6.50 40.41 -40.92
C THR A 78 6.19 39.04 -41.54
N ASN A 79 5.18 39.07 -42.41
CA ASN A 79 4.61 38.02 -43.25
C ASN A 79 5.55 37.42 -44.30
N ILE A 80 5.33 36.14 -44.68
CA ILE A 80 5.29 35.67 -46.10
C ILE A 80 4.20 34.58 -46.23
N ALA A 81 3.44 34.61 -47.33
CA ALA A 81 2.17 33.93 -47.61
C ALA A 81 2.31 32.78 -48.68
N PRO A 82 1.27 32.36 -49.46
CA PRO A 82 0.54 31.08 -49.29
C PRO A 82 0.43 30.20 -50.57
N GLY A 83 -0.22 29.03 -50.47
CA GLY A 83 -0.69 28.17 -51.58
C GLY A 83 -0.54 26.68 -51.22
N ASP A 84 -1.48 25.76 -51.46
CA ASP A 84 -2.44 25.66 -52.55
C ASP A 84 -3.60 24.69 -52.18
N LEU A 85 -4.76 24.93 -52.78
CA LEU A 85 -6.03 24.20 -52.61
C LEU A 85 -6.21 23.17 -53.74
N GLY A 86 -6.79 22.00 -53.44
CA GLY A 86 -7.28 21.09 -54.49
C GLY A 86 -8.09 19.91 -53.95
N GLY A 87 -9.43 20.02 -54.02
CA GLY A 87 -10.38 18.93 -53.77
C GLY A 87 -10.68 18.07 -55.02
N PRO A 88 -11.86 17.44 -55.12
CA PRO A 88 -12.04 15.98 -55.00
C PRO A 88 -12.48 15.29 -56.30
N VAL A 89 -12.38 13.95 -56.39
CA VAL A 89 -13.01 13.16 -57.48
C VAL A 89 -13.61 11.86 -56.96
N ALA A 90 -14.77 11.54 -57.54
CA ALA A 90 -15.80 10.63 -57.12
C ALA A 90 -15.67 9.17 -57.62
N SER A 91 -16.51 8.34 -56.99
CA SER A 91 -17.04 7.01 -57.33
C SER A 91 -16.86 6.45 -58.75
N GLU A 92 -16.53 5.16 -58.82
CA GLU A 92 -17.04 4.24 -59.85
C GLU A 92 -17.50 2.91 -59.22
N LYS A 93 -18.77 2.59 -59.47
CA LYS A 93 -19.34 1.23 -59.37
C LYS A 93 -19.19 0.59 -60.75
N GLU A 94 -18.60 -0.59 -60.83
CA GLU A 94 -18.96 -1.56 -61.86
C GLU A 94 -19.11 -2.98 -61.31
N SER A 95 -20.07 -3.65 -61.91
CA SER A 95 -20.70 -4.91 -61.55
C SER A 95 -20.18 -6.06 -62.42
N GLY A 96 -20.16 -7.27 -61.84
CA GLY A 96 -20.46 -8.49 -62.61
C GLY A 96 -19.33 -9.51 -62.71
N GLY A 97 -19.35 -10.50 -61.82
CA GLY A 97 -18.54 -11.71 -61.94
C GLY A 97 -18.88 -12.69 -60.82
N ILE A 98 -19.92 -13.49 -61.01
CA ILE A 98 -20.32 -14.56 -60.08
C ILE A 98 -19.29 -15.70 -60.19
N GLY A 99 -18.28 -15.67 -59.32
CA GLY A 99 -17.44 -16.81 -58.98
C GLY A 99 -17.81 -17.26 -57.57
N ILE A 100 -18.45 -18.42 -57.44
CA ILE A 100 -18.73 -19.04 -56.14
C ILE A 100 -17.40 -19.62 -55.64
N SER A 101 -16.66 -18.84 -54.86
CA SER A 101 -15.62 -19.34 -53.97
C SER A 101 -16.21 -19.49 -52.57
N PRO A 102 -15.94 -20.60 -51.86
CA PRO A 102 -16.37 -20.75 -50.46
C PRO A 102 -15.76 -19.59 -49.64
N PRO A 103 -16.47 -19.04 -48.65
CA PRO A 103 -15.91 -17.96 -47.84
C PRO A 103 -14.62 -18.47 -47.20
N ALA A 104 -13.53 -17.76 -47.47
CA ALA A 104 -12.32 -17.89 -46.66
C ALA A 104 -12.76 -17.71 -45.21
N ASN A 105 -12.42 -18.68 -44.35
CA ASN A 105 -12.41 -18.45 -42.91
C ASN A 105 -11.56 -17.20 -42.69
N GLN A 106 -12.22 -16.06 -42.50
CA GLN A 106 -11.65 -14.98 -41.74
C GLN A 106 -11.47 -15.58 -40.36
N TYR A 107 -10.26 -16.08 -40.10
CA TYR A 107 -9.74 -16.06 -38.76
C TYR A 107 -9.86 -14.59 -38.34
N ILE A 108 -10.96 -14.29 -37.64
CA ILE A 108 -11.00 -13.15 -36.75
C ILE A 108 -9.83 -13.47 -35.82
N SER A 109 -8.70 -12.80 -36.04
CA SER A 109 -7.68 -12.74 -35.01
C SER A 109 -8.42 -12.38 -33.73
N PRO A 110 -8.25 -13.11 -32.62
CA PRO A 110 -8.78 -12.65 -31.36
C PRO A 110 -8.38 -11.18 -31.21
N PRO A 111 -9.27 -10.30 -30.70
CA PRO A 111 -8.87 -8.93 -30.43
C PRO A 111 -7.53 -8.98 -29.67
N PRO A 112 -6.55 -8.12 -30.01
CA PRO A 112 -5.33 -8.03 -29.23
C PRO A 112 -5.72 -7.93 -27.76
N ASP A 113 -5.08 -8.73 -26.91
CA ASP A 113 -5.42 -8.82 -25.50
C ASP A 113 -5.33 -7.43 -24.87
N GLN A 114 -6.49 -6.80 -24.63
CA GLN A 114 -6.61 -5.46 -24.04
C GLN A 114 -6.26 -5.45 -22.55
N ARG A 115 -5.53 -6.46 -22.06
CA ARG A 115 -4.99 -6.56 -20.70
C ARG A 115 -3.50 -6.25 -20.64
N LEU A 116 -2.85 -6.13 -21.80
CA LEU A 116 -1.41 -5.86 -21.97
C LEU A 116 -1.05 -4.37 -21.93
N ASP A 117 -2.00 -3.43 -21.76
CA ASP A 117 -1.65 -2.00 -21.58
C ASP A 117 -1.55 -1.59 -20.11
N SER A 118 -1.54 -2.52 -19.15
CA SER A 118 -1.18 -2.18 -17.77
C SER A 118 0.32 -1.89 -17.68
N THR A 119 0.70 -0.78 -17.05
CA THR A 119 2.11 -0.38 -16.89
C THR A 119 2.56 -0.61 -15.46
N PHE A 120 3.57 -1.46 -15.30
CA PHE A 120 4.29 -1.69 -14.05
C PHE A 120 5.75 -1.30 -14.25
N GLU A 121 6.43 -0.91 -13.17
CA GLU A 121 7.85 -0.59 -13.19
C GLU A 121 8.66 -1.77 -12.69
N ASN A 122 9.72 -2.12 -13.42
CA ASN A 122 10.63 -3.18 -13.01
C ASN A 122 11.79 -2.59 -12.22
N TYR A 123 11.78 -2.81 -10.90
CA TYR A 123 12.83 -2.37 -9.98
C TYR A 123 13.97 -3.39 -9.82
N GLY A 124 13.87 -4.54 -10.48
CA GLY A 124 14.83 -5.64 -10.38
C GLY A 124 14.67 -6.43 -9.09
N VAL A 125 15.76 -7.07 -8.66
CA VAL A 125 15.82 -7.83 -7.41
C VAL A 125 17.11 -7.49 -6.68
N ASN A 126 16.99 -7.25 -5.38
CA ASN A 126 18.14 -6.95 -4.54
C ASN A 126 19.21 -8.07 -4.58
N PRO A 127 20.51 -7.73 -4.73
CA PRO A 127 21.58 -8.71 -4.74
C PRO A 127 22.02 -9.11 -3.33
N PHE A 128 22.83 -10.16 -3.22
CA PHE A 128 23.64 -10.36 -2.01
C PHE A 128 24.79 -9.36 -1.98
N ILE A 129 24.98 -8.75 -0.81
CA ILE A 129 26.02 -7.78 -0.49
C ILE A 129 26.96 -8.42 0.54
N ASP A 130 28.26 -8.42 0.27
CA ASP A 130 29.27 -8.85 1.23
C ASP A 130 29.50 -7.76 2.28
N THR A 131 29.44 -8.10 3.57
CA THR A 131 29.53 -7.14 4.69
C THR A 131 30.89 -6.45 4.81
N GLU A 132 31.92 -7.01 4.19
CA GLU A 132 33.24 -6.38 4.07
C GLU A 132 33.22 -5.19 3.10
N ASP A 133 32.34 -5.21 2.11
CA ASP A 133 32.18 -4.14 1.12
C ASP A 133 31.15 -3.11 1.60
N ASP A 134 29.99 -3.58 2.04
CA ASP A 134 28.94 -2.76 2.63
C ASP A 134 28.15 -3.55 3.66
N HIS A 135 27.95 -2.95 4.83
CA HIS A 135 27.35 -3.56 6.02
C HIS A 135 26.05 -2.86 6.44
N LEU A 136 25.69 -1.79 5.73
CA LEU A 136 24.50 -1.01 6.00
C LEU A 136 23.43 -1.33 4.95
N SER A 137 22.19 -1.43 5.40
CA SER A 137 21.05 -1.54 4.50
C SER A 137 20.00 -0.53 4.94
N THR A 138 19.74 0.46 4.09
CA THR A 138 18.84 1.58 4.41
C THR A 138 17.70 1.65 3.42
N PHE A 139 16.48 1.76 3.92
CA PHE A 139 15.29 1.82 3.08
C PHE A 139 14.18 2.61 3.78
N GLY A 140 13.30 3.18 2.97
CA GLY A 140 12.04 3.74 3.43
C GLY A 140 11.11 2.61 3.84
N VAL A 141 10.34 2.83 4.90
CA VAL A 141 9.25 1.93 5.26
C VAL A 141 8.24 1.81 4.10
N ASP A 142 7.52 0.69 4.02
CA ASP A 142 6.39 0.54 3.10
C ASP A 142 5.22 -0.12 3.82
N VAL A 143 4.02 0.44 3.64
CA VAL A 143 2.76 -0.08 4.17
C VAL A 143 1.76 -0.41 3.07
N ASP A 144 2.17 -0.27 1.80
CA ASP A 144 1.35 -0.61 0.66
C ASP A 144 1.16 -2.13 0.56
N THR A 145 0.02 -2.52 0.00
CA THR A 145 -0.43 -3.92 -0.08
C THR A 145 -1.08 -4.24 -1.44
N GLY A 146 -0.96 -3.33 -2.39
CA GLY A 146 -1.60 -3.40 -3.70
C GLY A 146 -1.11 -4.56 -4.55
N SER A 147 0.20 -4.86 -4.51
CA SER A 147 0.82 -5.92 -5.31
C SER A 147 0.23 -7.29 -4.99
N TYR A 148 0.01 -7.61 -3.71
CA TYR A 148 -0.63 -8.87 -3.30
C TYR A 148 -2.04 -8.99 -3.87
N THR A 149 -2.87 -7.96 -3.69
CA THR A 149 -4.27 -7.96 -4.14
C THR A 149 -4.36 -8.00 -5.66
N ILE A 150 -3.48 -7.30 -6.37
CA ILE A 150 -3.34 -7.39 -7.83
C ILE A 150 -2.98 -8.82 -8.23
N ALA A 151 -1.98 -9.44 -7.61
CA ALA A 151 -1.58 -10.80 -7.94
C ALA A 151 -2.70 -11.82 -7.68
N ARG A 152 -3.40 -11.71 -6.54
CA ARG A 152 -4.57 -12.53 -6.19
C ARG A 152 -5.64 -12.43 -7.27
N SER A 153 -5.94 -11.20 -7.66
CA SER A 153 -6.89 -10.85 -8.71
C SER A 153 -6.52 -11.51 -10.05
N TYR A 154 -5.26 -11.48 -10.49
CA TYR A 154 -4.80 -12.19 -11.72
C TYR A 154 -4.98 -13.72 -11.62
N ILE A 155 -4.57 -14.31 -10.50
CA ILE A 155 -4.56 -15.76 -10.29
C ILE A 155 -6.00 -16.31 -10.26
N GLN A 156 -6.92 -15.63 -9.58
CA GLN A 156 -8.34 -16.00 -9.53
C GLN A 156 -9.04 -15.92 -10.90
N GLU A 157 -8.55 -15.08 -11.81
CA GLU A 157 -9.01 -15.05 -13.20
C GLU A 157 -8.37 -16.13 -14.09
N GLY A 158 -7.44 -16.91 -13.55
CA GLY A 158 -6.74 -17.98 -14.26
C GLY A 158 -5.55 -17.51 -15.08
N PHE A 159 -4.88 -16.42 -14.67
CA PHE A 159 -3.67 -15.89 -15.30
C PHE A 159 -2.56 -15.71 -14.27
N LEU A 160 -1.31 -15.84 -14.70
CA LEU A 160 -0.18 -15.40 -13.88
C LEU A 160 -0.09 -13.87 -13.92
N PRO A 161 0.21 -13.22 -12.79
CA PRO A 161 0.48 -11.79 -12.78
C PRO A 161 1.76 -11.50 -13.60
N PRO A 162 1.88 -10.30 -14.19
CA PRO A 162 3.15 -9.83 -14.75
C PRO A 162 4.24 -9.81 -13.67
N GLU A 163 5.47 -10.18 -14.02
CA GLU A 163 6.60 -10.21 -13.07
C GLU A 163 6.81 -8.84 -12.41
N ASP A 164 6.71 -7.76 -13.21
CA ASP A 164 6.88 -6.37 -12.77
C ASP A 164 5.77 -5.88 -11.81
N ALA A 165 4.66 -6.61 -11.70
CA ALA A 165 3.57 -6.27 -10.77
C ALA A 165 3.83 -6.77 -9.34
N ILE A 166 4.90 -7.53 -9.12
CA ILE A 166 5.18 -8.23 -7.86
C ILE A 166 6.24 -7.47 -7.06
N ARG A 167 5.79 -6.90 -5.94
CA ARG A 167 6.59 -6.24 -4.92
C ARG A 167 6.54 -7.11 -3.66
N VAL A 168 7.66 -7.73 -3.30
CA VAL A 168 7.70 -8.83 -2.32
C VAL A 168 7.36 -8.34 -0.91
N GLU A 169 7.79 -7.14 -0.57
CA GLU A 169 7.48 -6.44 0.67
C GLU A 169 5.98 -6.22 0.86
N GLU A 170 5.24 -5.88 -0.20
CA GLU A 170 3.79 -5.69 -0.12
C GLU A 170 3.04 -7.02 0.08
N PHE A 171 3.59 -8.13 -0.41
CA PHE A 171 3.09 -9.46 -0.09
C PHE A 171 3.27 -9.77 1.38
N ILE A 172 4.45 -9.51 1.95
CA ILE A 172 4.73 -9.75 3.36
C ILE A 172 3.85 -8.86 4.26
N ASN A 173 3.75 -7.56 3.95
CA ASN A 173 3.01 -6.58 4.72
C ASN A 173 1.48 -6.71 4.60
N TYR A 174 0.97 -7.47 3.63
CA TYR A 174 -0.47 -7.76 3.52
C TYR A 174 -0.98 -8.61 4.70
N PHE A 175 -0.13 -9.47 5.27
CA PHE A 175 -0.56 -10.41 6.32
C PHE A 175 -0.45 -9.82 7.72
N PRO A 176 -1.37 -10.20 8.63
CA PRO A 176 -1.31 -9.76 10.01
C PRO A 176 -0.02 -10.24 10.68
N GLN A 177 0.65 -9.32 11.38
CA GLN A 177 1.91 -9.59 12.05
C GLN A 177 1.69 -9.61 13.57
N GLY A 178 2.00 -10.73 14.22
CA GLY A 178 1.83 -10.92 15.66
C GLY A 178 2.83 -10.17 16.54
N TYR A 179 3.24 -8.97 16.15
CA TYR A 179 4.23 -8.17 16.87
C TYR A 179 3.69 -7.64 18.20
N ARG A 180 4.63 -7.31 19.10
CA ARG A 180 4.29 -6.73 20.40
C ARG A 180 3.89 -5.27 20.19
N MET A 181 2.78 -4.87 20.82
CA MET A 181 2.41 -3.46 20.88
C MET A 181 3.44 -2.67 21.69
N PRO A 182 3.75 -1.42 21.30
CA PRO A 182 4.60 -0.55 22.08
C PRO A 182 3.99 -0.24 23.45
N SER A 183 4.84 0.16 24.38
CA SER A 183 4.38 0.66 25.69
C SER A 183 3.58 1.95 25.50
N GLU A 184 2.72 2.31 26.46
CA GLU A 184 1.83 3.51 26.39
C GLU A 184 2.53 4.86 26.11
N ARG A 185 3.86 4.92 26.16
CA ARG A 185 4.67 6.14 25.97
C ARG A 185 5.51 6.12 24.69
N ASP A 186 5.59 4.97 24.03
CA ASP A 186 6.46 4.76 22.89
C ASP A 186 5.62 4.74 21.61
N VAL A 187 6.15 5.33 20.55
CA VAL A 187 5.45 5.38 19.25
C VAL A 187 5.56 4.02 18.55
N PHE A 188 6.73 3.39 18.66
CA PHE A 188 7.07 2.14 17.98
C PHE A 188 7.72 1.13 18.91
N GLU A 189 7.50 -0.15 18.62
CA GLU A 189 8.27 -1.29 19.15
C GLU A 189 8.95 -2.00 17.97
N ILE A 190 10.23 -2.32 18.12
CA ILE A 190 10.96 -3.18 17.17
C ILE A 190 10.91 -4.62 17.69
N SER A 191 10.53 -5.55 16.83
CA SER A 191 10.58 -7.00 17.06
C SER A 191 11.53 -7.64 16.05
N ILE A 192 12.45 -8.46 16.53
CA ILE A 192 13.41 -9.17 15.66
C ILE A 192 13.35 -10.66 15.99
N ASP A 193 13.12 -11.48 14.97
CA ASP A 193 13.26 -12.93 15.05
C ASP A 193 13.94 -13.47 13.79
N GLY A 194 14.37 -14.73 13.84
CA GLY A 194 15.12 -15.32 12.75
C GLY A 194 15.26 -16.83 12.92
N ALA A 195 15.45 -17.51 11.80
CA ALA A 195 15.61 -18.96 11.73
C ALA A 195 16.41 -19.37 10.48
N PRO A 196 16.95 -20.59 10.41
CA PRO A 196 17.51 -21.14 9.17
C PRO A 196 16.50 -21.11 8.02
N SER A 197 16.96 -20.76 6.82
CA SER A 197 16.13 -20.79 5.61
C SER A 197 15.67 -22.21 5.30
N PRO A 198 14.38 -22.44 4.96
CA PRO A 198 13.87 -23.77 4.63
C PRO A 198 14.24 -24.23 3.21
N PHE A 199 14.66 -23.32 2.31
CA PHE A 199 14.86 -23.63 0.89
C PHE A 199 16.31 -23.96 0.53
N THR A 200 17.26 -23.60 1.39
CA THR A 200 18.69 -23.71 1.07
C THR A 200 19.32 -25.00 1.60
N GLU A 201 19.34 -26.06 0.76
CA GLU A 201 19.96 -27.35 1.14
C GLU A 201 21.50 -27.35 1.05
N THR A 202 22.12 -26.43 0.30
CA THR A 202 23.54 -26.51 -0.08
C THR A 202 24.43 -25.43 0.55
N ASP A 203 23.95 -24.19 0.62
CA ASP A 203 24.57 -23.06 1.30
C ASP A 203 23.64 -22.59 2.41
N ARG A 204 23.95 -22.90 3.68
CA ARG A 204 23.08 -22.53 4.81
C ARG A 204 22.98 -21.02 4.95
N TYR A 205 21.87 -20.46 4.48
CA TYR A 205 21.44 -19.11 4.80
C TYR A 205 20.48 -19.14 5.99
N GLU A 206 20.46 -18.02 6.67
CA GLU A 206 19.58 -17.72 7.78
C GLU A 206 18.60 -16.63 7.33
N MET A 207 17.38 -16.67 7.87
CA MET A 207 16.38 -15.62 7.73
C MET A 207 16.44 -14.71 8.94
N LEU A 208 16.34 -13.41 8.71
CA LEU A 208 16.15 -12.39 9.73
C LEU A 208 14.92 -11.57 9.37
N ARG A 209 13.98 -11.47 10.30
CA ARG A 209 12.81 -10.63 10.15
C ARG A 209 12.86 -9.50 11.17
N VAL A 210 12.64 -8.29 10.67
CA VAL A 210 12.58 -7.06 11.45
C VAL A 210 11.17 -6.51 11.31
N GLY A 211 10.41 -6.58 12.39
CA GLY A 211 9.07 -6.03 12.51
C GLY A 211 9.06 -4.71 13.27
N VAL A 212 8.32 -3.72 12.78
CA VAL A 212 8.04 -2.47 13.46
C VAL A 212 6.54 -2.38 13.71
N GLN A 213 6.13 -2.18 14.96
CA GLN A 213 4.72 -2.01 15.33
C GLN A 213 4.47 -0.61 15.88
N GLY A 214 3.59 0.14 15.20
CA GLY A 214 3.09 1.43 15.69
C GLY A 214 2.05 1.27 16.80
N TYR A 215 1.91 2.27 17.67
CA TYR A 215 0.86 2.28 18.67
C TYR A 215 -0.52 2.30 18.03
N ASP A 216 -1.47 1.58 18.62
CA ASP A 216 -2.85 1.51 18.15
C ASP A 216 -3.72 2.60 18.80
N VAL A 217 -4.70 3.08 18.06
CA VAL A 217 -5.68 4.06 18.51
C VAL A 217 -7.07 3.48 18.33
N SER A 218 -7.85 3.50 19.41
CA SER A 218 -9.23 3.04 19.31
C SER A 218 -10.04 3.91 18.37
N LYS A 219 -11.03 3.32 17.67
CA LYS A 219 -11.98 4.07 16.83
C LYS A 219 -12.70 5.22 17.55
N ARG A 220 -12.76 5.20 18.89
CA ARG A 220 -13.39 6.26 19.69
C ARG A 220 -12.44 7.41 20.01
N ASP A 221 -11.14 7.14 20.02
CA ASP A 221 -10.10 8.10 20.41
C ASP A 221 -9.36 8.69 19.20
N ARG A 222 -9.65 8.21 17.97
CA ARG A 222 -9.10 8.78 16.74
C ARG A 222 -9.53 10.23 16.56
N LYS A 223 -8.70 11.00 15.84
CA LYS A 223 -9.05 12.36 15.43
C LYS A 223 -10.30 12.38 14.52
N PRO A 224 -11.11 13.47 14.56
CA PRO A 224 -12.15 13.69 13.56
C PRO A 224 -11.56 13.76 12.15
N VAL A 225 -12.28 13.25 11.15
CA VAL A 225 -11.79 13.19 9.78
C VAL A 225 -12.66 13.99 8.81
N SER A 226 -12.04 14.66 7.86
CA SER A 226 -12.67 15.29 6.70
C SER A 226 -12.22 14.55 5.44
N LEU A 227 -13.11 13.73 4.90
CA LEU A 227 -12.85 12.88 3.76
C LEU A 227 -13.51 13.46 2.52
N THR A 228 -12.70 13.85 1.53
CA THR A 228 -13.18 14.26 0.21
C THR A 228 -12.92 13.15 -0.79
N PHE A 229 -13.98 12.46 -1.20
CA PHE A 229 -13.90 11.45 -2.25
C PHE A 229 -13.85 12.10 -3.62
N VAL A 230 -12.87 11.71 -4.43
CA VAL A 230 -12.75 12.07 -5.84
C VAL A 230 -12.93 10.78 -6.64
N ILE A 231 -14.13 10.59 -7.20
CA ILE A 231 -14.57 9.31 -7.74
C ILE A 231 -14.61 9.36 -9.26
N ASP A 232 -13.85 8.46 -9.87
CA ASP A 232 -13.95 8.17 -11.28
C ASP A 232 -15.32 7.56 -11.59
N VAL A 233 -16.06 8.18 -12.50
CA VAL A 233 -17.30 7.62 -13.04
C VAL A 233 -17.20 7.50 -14.56
N SER A 234 -16.01 7.27 -15.11
CA SER A 234 -15.79 7.02 -16.53
C SER A 234 -16.41 5.70 -17.01
N GLY A 235 -16.32 5.45 -18.32
CA GLY A 235 -17.01 4.34 -18.95
C GLY A 235 -16.42 3.00 -18.56
N SER A 236 -15.12 2.97 -18.26
CA SER A 236 -14.41 1.79 -17.80
C SER A 236 -14.84 1.37 -16.39
N MET A 237 -15.27 2.31 -15.56
CA MET A 237 -15.87 2.05 -14.24
C MET A 237 -17.22 1.30 -14.31
N ALA A 238 -17.83 1.20 -15.49
CA ALA A 238 -19.01 0.34 -15.71
C ALA A 238 -18.68 -1.15 -15.80
N ASN A 239 -17.41 -1.50 -16.05
CA ASN A 239 -16.98 -2.87 -16.25
C ASN A 239 -16.70 -3.56 -14.90
N GLY A 240 -16.87 -4.88 -14.85
CA GLY A 240 -16.35 -5.70 -13.76
C GLY A 240 -16.78 -5.29 -12.34
N TYR A 241 -17.99 -4.72 -12.18
CA TYR A 241 -18.51 -4.24 -10.88
C TYR A 241 -17.69 -3.10 -10.22
N ARG A 242 -16.73 -2.48 -10.91
CA ARG A 242 -15.80 -1.46 -10.36
C ARG A 242 -16.49 -0.32 -9.61
N LEU A 243 -17.37 0.44 -10.27
CA LEU A 243 -18.06 1.55 -9.60
C LEU A 243 -18.97 1.09 -8.46
N GLU A 244 -19.59 -0.08 -8.58
CA GLU A 244 -20.41 -0.62 -7.50
C GLU A 244 -19.56 -1.06 -6.31
N LEU A 245 -18.35 -1.60 -6.54
CA LEU A 245 -17.39 -1.90 -5.49
C LEU A 245 -16.93 -0.63 -4.76
N VAL A 246 -16.65 0.47 -5.48
CA VAL A 246 -16.39 1.79 -4.87
C VAL A 246 -17.60 2.22 -4.02
N LYS A 247 -18.82 2.10 -4.55
CA LYS A 247 -20.04 2.48 -3.82
C LYS A 247 -20.27 1.62 -2.57
N ASP A 248 -19.96 0.33 -2.62
CA ASP A 248 -20.07 -0.58 -1.48
C ASP A 248 -18.99 -0.25 -0.43
N SER A 249 -17.77 0.03 -0.86
CA SER A 249 -16.66 0.47 -0.02
C SER A 249 -16.98 1.77 0.73
N LEU A 250 -17.52 2.78 0.03
CA LEU A 250 -17.92 4.03 0.66
C LEU A 250 -19.06 3.85 1.67
N ARG A 251 -20.00 2.92 1.41
CA ARG A 251 -21.07 2.61 2.37
C ARG A 251 -20.49 1.99 3.64
N LEU A 252 -19.57 1.04 3.51
CA LEU A 252 -18.87 0.43 4.63
C LEU A 252 -18.17 1.49 5.48
N LEU A 253 -17.46 2.42 4.85
CA LEU A 253 -16.78 3.51 5.54
C LEU A 253 -17.76 4.41 6.29
N VAL A 254 -18.84 4.85 5.63
CA VAL A 254 -19.83 5.77 6.22
C VAL A 254 -20.46 5.19 7.49
N GLU A 255 -20.55 3.87 7.61
CA GLU A 255 -21.01 3.20 8.84
C GLU A 255 -20.01 3.30 10.01
N GLN A 256 -18.75 3.65 9.75
CA GLN A 256 -17.69 3.84 10.75
C GLN A 256 -17.49 5.30 11.16
N LEU A 257 -18.17 6.25 10.50
CA LEU A 257 -18.04 7.68 10.77
C LEU A 257 -19.00 8.13 11.89
N ASN A 258 -18.65 9.23 12.53
CA ASN A 258 -19.42 9.88 13.57
C ASN A 258 -19.81 11.33 13.18
N GLU A 259 -20.48 12.04 14.08
CA GLU A 259 -21.00 13.40 13.86
C GLU A 259 -19.91 14.49 13.76
N ASP A 260 -18.70 14.22 14.25
CA ASP A 260 -17.54 15.12 14.15
C ASP A 260 -16.78 14.94 12.83
N ASP A 261 -17.06 13.86 12.09
CA ASP A 261 -16.47 13.61 10.77
C ASP A 261 -17.24 14.34 9.66
N GLN A 262 -16.57 14.58 8.52
CA GLN A 262 -17.17 15.16 7.33
C GLN A 262 -16.89 14.32 6.09
N VAL A 263 -17.88 14.23 5.21
CA VAL A 263 -17.79 13.60 3.90
C VAL A 263 -18.16 14.60 2.82
N SER A 264 -17.32 14.70 1.80
CA SER A 264 -17.60 15.37 0.53
C SER A 264 -17.40 14.39 -0.62
N ILE A 265 -18.18 14.54 -1.69
CA ILE A 265 -18.05 13.68 -2.88
C ILE A 265 -17.97 14.55 -4.12
N VAL A 266 -16.85 14.44 -4.83
CA VAL A 266 -16.62 14.93 -6.17
C VAL A 266 -16.63 13.73 -7.11
N ALA A 267 -17.41 13.81 -8.19
CA ALA A 267 -17.40 12.81 -9.25
C ALA A 267 -16.81 13.42 -10.51
N TYR A 268 -16.10 12.61 -11.30
CA TYR A 268 -15.49 13.08 -12.54
C TYR A 268 -15.60 12.07 -13.68
N SER A 269 -15.71 12.62 -14.89
CA SER A 269 -15.60 11.88 -16.16
C SER A 269 -14.89 12.78 -17.18
N THR A 270 -15.58 13.31 -18.18
CA THR A 270 -15.05 14.39 -19.05
C THR A 270 -14.85 15.70 -18.27
N THR A 271 -15.72 15.95 -17.29
CA THR A 271 -15.72 17.11 -16.38
C THR A 271 -15.86 16.63 -14.94
N ALA A 272 -15.50 17.46 -13.97
CA ALA A 272 -15.74 17.21 -12.55
C ALA A 272 -16.92 18.01 -12.01
N TRP A 273 -17.65 17.46 -11.04
CA TRP A 273 -18.73 18.15 -10.32
C TRP A 273 -18.83 17.66 -8.88
N VAL A 274 -19.44 18.49 -8.03
CA VAL A 274 -19.75 18.14 -6.64
C VAL A 274 -21.04 17.30 -6.62
N GLU A 275 -20.95 16.05 -6.21
CA GLU A 275 -22.10 15.16 -5.96
C GLU A 275 -22.63 15.34 -4.53
N LEU A 276 -21.74 15.65 -3.57
CA LEU A 276 -22.08 15.92 -2.18
C LEU A 276 -21.20 17.04 -1.62
N GLU A 277 -21.83 18.14 -1.20
CA GLU A 277 -21.18 19.19 -0.40
C GLU A 277 -20.81 18.67 1.00
N PRO A 278 -19.88 19.31 1.73
CA PRO A 278 -19.42 18.85 3.04
C PRO A 278 -20.59 18.55 3.97
N THR A 279 -20.70 17.28 4.37
CA THR A 279 -21.83 16.73 5.11
C THR A 279 -21.32 15.95 6.32
N PRO A 280 -21.89 16.13 7.52
CA PRO A 280 -21.51 15.34 8.72
C PRO A 280 -21.59 13.83 8.49
N GLY A 281 -20.65 13.08 9.05
CA GLY A 281 -20.52 11.63 8.83
C GLY A 281 -21.73 10.80 9.30
N ASP A 282 -22.46 11.29 10.31
CA ASP A 282 -23.66 10.66 10.84
C ASP A 282 -24.93 10.91 10.00
N GLU A 283 -24.89 11.82 9.03
CA GLU A 283 -25.95 12.04 8.02
C GLU A 283 -25.93 10.95 6.93
N THR A 284 -25.78 9.70 7.36
CA THR A 284 -25.65 8.47 6.56
C THR A 284 -26.70 8.38 5.44
N ARG A 285 -27.94 8.81 5.70
CA ARG A 285 -29.02 8.81 4.69
C ARG A 285 -28.76 9.77 3.53
N ILE A 286 -28.18 10.93 3.80
CA ILE A 286 -27.85 11.93 2.78
C ILE A 286 -26.65 11.44 1.98
N ILE A 287 -25.60 10.98 2.66
CA ILE A 287 -24.38 10.46 2.05
C ILE A 287 -24.69 9.25 1.15
N ASN A 288 -25.43 8.26 1.68
CA ASN A 288 -25.81 7.06 0.92
C ASN A 288 -26.68 7.38 -0.30
N LYS A 289 -27.46 8.46 -0.26
CA LYS A 289 -28.22 8.91 -1.43
C LYS A 289 -27.30 9.47 -2.51
N ALA A 290 -26.29 10.26 -2.15
CA ALA A 290 -25.28 10.76 -3.09
C ALA A 290 -24.48 9.61 -3.72
N ILE A 291 -23.98 8.67 -2.91
CA ILE A 291 -23.28 7.46 -3.39
C ILE A 291 -24.14 6.68 -4.38
N LYS A 292 -25.44 6.50 -4.08
CA LYS A 292 -26.37 5.78 -4.96
C LYS A 292 -26.54 6.45 -6.33
N ASN A 293 -26.41 7.77 -6.41
CA ASN A 293 -26.58 8.53 -7.64
C ASN A 293 -25.36 8.47 -8.56
N LEU A 294 -24.23 7.91 -8.13
CA LEU A 294 -23.07 7.71 -9.01
C LEU A 294 -23.42 6.67 -10.08
N TYR A 295 -23.19 7.02 -11.35
CA TYR A 295 -23.36 6.16 -12.50
C TYR A 295 -22.27 6.40 -13.55
N PRO A 296 -21.86 5.37 -14.32
CA PRO A 296 -20.84 5.51 -15.32
C PRO A 296 -21.24 6.47 -16.45
N MET A 297 -20.28 7.25 -16.90
CA MET A 297 -20.31 8.25 -17.96
C MET A 297 -19.17 8.01 -18.95
N ASN A 298 -18.92 8.90 -19.91
CA ASN A 298 -17.85 8.71 -20.90
C ASN A 298 -16.60 9.53 -20.55
N SER A 299 -15.43 9.04 -21.01
CA SER A 299 -14.12 9.69 -20.86
C SER A 299 -13.66 9.85 -19.40
N THR A 300 -12.41 10.27 -19.25
CA THR A 300 -11.71 10.38 -17.95
C THR A 300 -10.83 11.62 -17.96
N ASN A 301 -11.00 12.47 -16.94
CA ASN A 301 -10.26 13.70 -16.69
C ASN A 301 -9.96 13.81 -15.19
N ALA A 302 -8.94 13.07 -14.75
CA ALA A 302 -8.55 12.99 -13.35
C ALA A 302 -8.05 14.34 -12.82
N GLU A 303 -7.37 15.14 -13.64
CA GLU A 303 -6.88 16.48 -13.26
C GLU A 303 -8.04 17.38 -12.81
N ALA A 304 -9.13 17.46 -13.58
CA ALA A 304 -10.30 18.24 -13.19
C ALA A 304 -10.95 17.72 -11.89
N GLY A 305 -10.95 16.39 -11.70
CA GLY A 305 -11.43 15.74 -10.48
C GLY A 305 -10.61 16.13 -9.27
N LEU A 306 -9.28 16.02 -9.36
CA LEU A 306 -8.35 16.34 -8.28
C LEU A 306 -8.35 17.83 -7.93
N VAL A 307 -8.34 18.73 -8.93
CA VAL A 307 -8.41 20.17 -8.68
C VAL A 307 -9.68 20.51 -7.89
N LEU A 308 -10.84 20.04 -8.33
CA LEU A 308 -12.10 20.28 -7.62
C LEU A 308 -12.16 19.56 -6.26
N GLY A 309 -11.53 18.39 -6.15
CA GLY A 309 -11.36 17.64 -4.91
C GLY A 309 -10.60 18.43 -3.86
N TYR A 310 -9.42 18.94 -4.19
CA TYR A 310 -8.63 19.77 -3.26
C TYR A 310 -9.31 21.09 -2.91
N GLU A 311 -10.00 21.73 -3.88
CA GLU A 311 -10.85 22.89 -3.57
C GLU A 311 -11.94 22.53 -2.55
N MET A 312 -12.51 21.33 -2.63
CA MET A 312 -13.50 20.85 -1.67
C MET A 312 -12.91 20.57 -0.31
N ALA A 313 -11.78 19.84 -0.27
CA ALA A 313 -11.09 19.49 0.95
C ALA A 313 -10.68 20.74 1.72
N ALA A 314 -10.18 21.77 1.02
CA ALA A 314 -9.86 23.07 1.62
C ALA A 314 -11.11 23.77 2.19
N ARG A 315 -12.29 23.63 1.57
CA ARG A 315 -13.56 24.16 2.12
C ARG A 315 -14.06 23.37 3.33
N ALA A 316 -13.81 22.07 3.36
CA ALA A 316 -14.20 21.15 4.42
C ALA A 316 -13.11 20.98 5.50
N PHE A 317 -12.06 21.81 5.47
CA PHE A 317 -10.88 21.63 6.31
C PHE A 317 -11.26 21.69 7.80
N LEU A 318 -10.86 20.65 8.52
CA LEU A 318 -11.00 20.50 9.96
C LEU A 318 -9.66 20.85 10.62
N PRO A 319 -9.56 21.99 11.32
CA PRO A 319 -8.39 22.29 12.14
C PRO A 319 -8.20 21.21 13.20
N TYR A 320 -6.97 20.70 13.34
CA TYR A 320 -6.62 19.61 14.28
C TYR A 320 -7.28 18.26 13.99
N GLY A 321 -8.01 18.13 12.88
CA GLY A 321 -8.52 16.88 12.35
C GLY A 321 -7.61 16.30 11.26
N ILE A 322 -7.99 15.12 10.76
CA ILE A 322 -7.36 14.50 9.60
C ILE A 322 -8.10 15.03 8.36
N ASN A 323 -7.40 15.62 7.40
CA ASN A 323 -8.00 16.10 6.15
C ASN A 323 -7.42 15.30 5.00
N ARG A 324 -8.28 14.62 4.24
CA ARG A 324 -7.84 13.67 3.22
C ARG A 324 -8.67 13.72 1.97
N VAL A 325 -7.98 13.78 0.84
CA VAL A 325 -8.55 13.46 -0.47
C VAL A 325 -8.40 11.96 -0.72
N VAL A 326 -9.48 11.29 -1.09
CA VAL A 326 -9.47 9.86 -1.44
C VAL A 326 -9.84 9.72 -2.90
N LEU A 327 -8.86 9.43 -3.75
CA LEU A 327 -9.05 9.18 -5.18
C LEU A 327 -9.48 7.73 -5.40
N CYS A 328 -10.60 7.50 -6.07
CA CYS A 328 -11.03 6.15 -6.47
C CYS A 328 -11.07 6.06 -8.00
N SER A 329 -10.23 5.24 -8.60
CA SER A 329 -10.12 5.10 -10.07
C SER A 329 -9.70 3.70 -10.48
N ASP A 330 -9.91 3.34 -11.75
CA ASP A 330 -9.43 2.11 -12.36
C ASP A 330 -8.12 2.32 -13.15
N GLY A 331 -7.38 3.40 -12.84
CA GLY A 331 -6.05 3.67 -13.39
C GLY A 331 -6.03 4.24 -14.80
N VAL A 332 -7.16 4.40 -15.49
CA VAL A 332 -7.22 4.97 -16.85
C VAL A 332 -7.30 6.50 -16.83
N ALA A 333 -6.32 7.16 -16.20
CA ALA A 333 -6.33 8.62 -16.11
C ALA A 333 -5.63 9.29 -17.30
N ASN A 334 -6.35 10.13 -18.04
CA ASN A 334 -5.73 11.18 -18.83
C ASN A 334 -5.48 12.38 -17.89
N VAL A 335 -4.29 12.45 -17.28
CA VAL A 335 -3.82 13.68 -16.64
C VAL A 335 -3.36 14.61 -17.78
N GLY A 336 -4.31 15.32 -18.39
CA GLY A 336 -4.17 15.83 -19.76
C GLY A 336 -4.13 17.36 -19.89
N ASN A 337 -2.93 17.91 -20.12
CA ASN A 337 -2.53 18.96 -21.10
C ASN A 337 -1.31 19.77 -20.63
N THR A 338 -1.08 19.86 -19.32
CA THR A 338 -0.05 20.69 -18.67
C THR A 338 1.21 19.92 -18.25
N GLY A 339 1.25 18.60 -18.50
CA GLY A 339 2.33 17.73 -18.06
C GLY A 339 2.10 17.23 -16.61
N PRO A 340 2.51 15.99 -16.28
CA PRO A 340 2.34 15.41 -14.95
C PRO A 340 2.87 16.30 -13.81
N ASP A 341 3.99 16.99 -14.03
CA ASP A 341 4.69 17.82 -13.04
C ASP A 341 3.81 18.85 -12.33
N SER A 342 2.83 19.44 -13.02
CA SER A 342 1.97 20.48 -12.42
C SER A 342 0.97 19.95 -11.39
N ILE A 343 0.44 18.73 -11.58
CA ILE A 343 -0.47 18.12 -10.59
C ILE A 343 0.33 17.61 -9.38
N TRP A 344 1.54 17.10 -9.61
CA TRP A 344 2.46 16.66 -8.56
C TRP A 344 2.80 17.78 -7.59
N GLU A 345 3.19 18.94 -8.12
CA GLU A 345 3.48 20.12 -7.30
C GLU A 345 2.27 20.59 -6.49
N GLN A 346 1.07 20.52 -7.08
CA GLN A 346 -0.15 20.87 -6.37
C GLN A 346 -0.44 19.90 -5.22
N ILE A 347 -0.34 18.59 -5.45
CA ILE A 347 -0.59 17.57 -4.43
C ILE A 347 0.40 17.73 -3.27
N LYS A 348 1.70 17.86 -3.56
CA LYS A 348 2.74 18.12 -2.54
C LYS A 348 2.44 19.36 -1.72
N TYR A 349 2.04 20.43 -2.41
CA TYR A 349 1.67 21.67 -1.73
C TYR A 349 0.48 21.46 -0.79
N GLN A 350 -0.56 20.77 -1.23
CA GLN A 350 -1.75 20.50 -0.40
C GLN A 350 -1.43 19.59 0.80
N ALA A 351 -0.59 18.58 0.60
CA ALA A 351 -0.08 17.72 1.68
C ALA A 351 0.67 18.55 2.73
N SER A 352 1.54 19.47 2.30
CA SER A 352 2.25 20.40 3.19
C SER A 352 1.33 21.39 3.93
N GLU A 353 0.12 21.62 3.42
CA GLU A 353 -0.94 22.42 4.07
C GLU A 353 -1.86 21.55 4.96
N GLY A 354 -1.55 20.25 5.10
CA GLY A 354 -2.27 19.30 5.96
C GLY A 354 -3.45 18.61 5.28
N ILE A 355 -3.55 18.62 3.95
CA ILE A 355 -4.54 17.86 3.17
C ILE A 355 -3.82 16.78 2.36
N THR A 356 -3.73 15.59 2.92
CA THR A 356 -3.02 14.46 2.31
C THR A 356 -3.91 13.69 1.32
N MET A 357 -3.34 12.74 0.58
CA MET A 357 -4.06 11.96 -0.42
C MET A 357 -3.88 10.46 -0.26
N THR A 358 -4.97 9.71 -0.42
CA THR A 358 -4.95 8.26 -0.59
C THR A 358 -5.48 7.93 -1.97
N ALA A 359 -4.81 7.02 -2.68
CA ALA A 359 -5.27 6.50 -3.96
C ALA A 359 -5.81 5.08 -3.82
N ILE A 360 -6.98 4.82 -4.40
CA ILE A 360 -7.66 3.53 -4.37
C ILE A 360 -7.90 3.07 -5.80
N GLY A 361 -7.21 2.02 -6.19
CA GLY A 361 -7.40 1.31 -7.44
C GLY A 361 -8.58 0.33 -7.39
N VAL A 362 -9.36 0.22 -8.47
CA VAL A 362 -10.43 -0.78 -8.60
C VAL A 362 -10.49 -1.50 -9.95
N GLY A 363 -10.63 -2.82 -9.88
CA GLY A 363 -10.90 -3.75 -10.99
C GLY A 363 -9.77 -3.95 -12.02
N MET A 364 -9.92 -5.01 -12.85
CA MET A 364 -8.83 -5.54 -13.68
C MET A 364 -8.83 -5.06 -15.15
N GLY A 365 -7.68 -4.59 -15.65
CA GLY A 365 -7.40 -4.32 -17.07
C GLY A 365 -7.13 -2.85 -17.42
N ASN A 366 -6.17 -2.60 -18.34
CA ASN A 366 -5.60 -1.28 -18.72
C ASN A 366 -5.33 -0.37 -17.51
N TYR A 367 -4.62 -0.92 -16.53
CA TYR A 367 -4.41 -0.32 -15.23
C TYR A 367 -3.07 0.43 -15.17
N ASN A 368 -3.07 1.70 -14.76
CA ASN A 368 -1.83 2.44 -14.49
C ASN A 368 -1.60 2.51 -12.97
N ASP A 369 -1.10 1.41 -12.41
CA ASP A 369 -0.70 1.26 -11.00
C ASP A 369 0.26 2.37 -10.58
N VAL A 370 1.30 2.55 -11.41
CA VAL A 370 2.38 3.52 -11.20
C VAL A 370 1.86 4.94 -11.00
N LEU A 371 0.85 5.37 -11.76
CA LEU A 371 0.32 6.72 -11.59
C LEU A 371 -0.41 6.89 -10.25
N LEU A 372 -1.22 5.90 -9.84
CA LEU A 372 -1.97 6.00 -8.58
C LEU A 372 -1.04 5.89 -7.36
N GLU A 373 -0.05 5.01 -7.43
CA GLU A 373 1.04 4.90 -6.44
C GLU A 373 1.77 6.23 -6.30
N GLN A 374 2.28 6.78 -7.41
CA GLN A 374 2.96 8.07 -7.39
C GLN A 374 2.06 9.20 -6.84
N LEU A 375 0.75 9.19 -7.17
CA LEU A 375 -0.25 10.13 -6.64
C LEU A 375 -0.29 10.06 -5.11
N ALA A 376 -0.42 8.87 -4.54
CA ALA A 376 -0.41 8.67 -3.11
C ALA A 376 0.92 9.12 -2.47
N ASP A 377 2.06 8.66 -3.00
CA ASP A 377 3.40 9.00 -2.49
C ASP A 377 3.62 10.51 -2.43
N HIS A 378 3.24 11.23 -3.48
CA HIS A 378 3.41 12.69 -3.52
C HIS A 378 2.43 13.46 -2.63
N GLY A 379 1.41 12.78 -2.10
CA GLY A 379 0.37 13.35 -1.25
C GLY A 379 0.46 12.92 0.21
N ASP A 380 1.59 12.40 0.67
CA ASP A 380 1.86 11.91 2.03
C ASP A 380 0.76 10.92 2.50
N GLY A 381 0.46 9.95 1.63
CA GLY A 381 -0.46 8.88 1.93
C GLY A 381 -0.15 7.62 1.13
N PHE A 382 -1.00 6.61 1.28
CA PHE A 382 -0.72 5.26 0.78
C PHE A 382 -1.62 4.90 -0.40
N TYR A 383 -1.25 3.83 -1.09
CA TYR A 383 -1.98 3.27 -2.20
C TYR A 383 -2.56 1.89 -1.85
N ALA A 384 -3.83 1.68 -2.21
CA ALA A 384 -4.49 0.39 -2.05
C ALA A 384 -5.28 0.00 -3.30
N TYR A 385 -5.38 -1.31 -3.53
CA TYR A 385 -6.21 -1.86 -4.60
C TYR A 385 -7.32 -2.72 -4.00
N ILE A 386 -8.56 -2.49 -4.44
CA ILE A 386 -9.73 -3.21 -3.98
C ILE A 386 -10.27 -4.06 -5.15
N ASP A 387 -10.13 -5.36 -5.02
CA ASP A 387 -10.64 -6.38 -5.94
C ASP A 387 -11.98 -6.99 -5.50
N THR A 388 -12.21 -7.02 -4.19
CA THR A 388 -13.31 -7.74 -3.55
C THR A 388 -13.99 -6.90 -2.47
N TYR A 389 -15.19 -7.31 -2.06
CA TYR A 389 -15.90 -6.66 -0.96
C TYR A 389 -15.17 -6.88 0.38
N GLU A 390 -14.57 -8.05 0.55
CA GLU A 390 -13.77 -8.42 1.72
C GLU A 390 -12.55 -7.51 1.86
N GLU A 391 -11.88 -7.18 0.74
CA GLU A 391 -10.79 -6.21 0.72
C GLU A 391 -11.26 -4.81 1.12
N ALA A 392 -12.42 -4.39 0.62
CA ALA A 392 -13.03 -3.12 1.02
C ALA A 392 -13.36 -3.09 2.52
N GLU A 393 -13.86 -4.19 3.07
CA GLU A 393 -14.12 -4.32 4.51
C GLU A 393 -12.83 -4.26 5.31
N ARG A 394 -11.76 -4.94 4.86
CA ARG A 394 -10.44 -4.84 5.50
C ARG A 394 -9.98 -3.39 5.57
N LEU A 395 -9.92 -2.70 4.43
CA LEU A 395 -9.41 -1.33 4.35
C LEU A 395 -10.26 -0.31 5.14
N PHE A 396 -11.58 -0.32 4.96
CA PHE A 396 -12.47 0.73 5.47
C PHE A 396 -13.11 0.43 6.82
N VAL A 397 -13.04 -0.82 7.31
CA VAL A 397 -13.62 -1.21 8.59
C VAL A 397 -12.55 -1.66 9.56
N ARG A 398 -11.65 -2.55 9.16
CA ARG A 398 -10.62 -3.10 10.06
C ARG A 398 -9.46 -2.10 10.23
N ASP A 399 -8.95 -1.60 9.12
CA ASP A 399 -7.71 -0.81 9.06
C ASP A 399 -7.98 0.70 9.00
N LEU A 400 -9.23 1.13 9.24
CA LEU A 400 -9.64 2.51 9.07
C LEU A 400 -8.80 3.52 9.87
N VAL A 401 -8.47 3.20 11.12
CA VAL A 401 -7.72 4.14 11.96
C VAL A 401 -6.28 4.24 11.47
N SER A 402 -5.70 3.10 11.13
CA SER A 402 -4.34 2.97 10.62
C SER A 402 -4.17 3.67 9.28
N THR A 403 -5.15 3.55 8.40
CA THR A 403 -5.15 4.26 7.12
C THR A 403 -5.33 5.77 7.24
N LEU A 404 -6.00 6.28 8.29
CA LEU A 404 -6.31 7.71 8.42
C LEU A 404 -5.33 8.49 9.29
N GLN A 405 -4.87 7.92 10.40
CA GLN A 405 -4.13 8.66 11.42
C GLN A 405 -2.64 8.33 11.35
N VAL A 406 -1.89 9.20 10.67
CA VAL A 406 -0.42 9.15 10.64
C VAL A 406 0.16 9.45 12.02
N ILE A 407 1.11 8.61 12.44
CA ILE A 407 1.84 8.73 13.72
C ILE A 407 3.33 8.99 13.51
N ALA A 408 3.81 8.81 12.28
CA ALA A 408 5.18 9.04 11.87
C ALA A 408 5.24 9.42 10.40
N MET A 409 6.04 10.43 10.08
CA MET A 409 6.42 10.81 8.72
C MET A 409 7.89 10.44 8.49
N ASP A 410 8.29 10.31 7.23
CA ASP A 410 9.68 10.05 6.85
C ASP A 410 10.32 8.86 7.58
N ALA A 411 9.54 7.78 7.76
CA ALA A 411 10.00 6.61 8.50
C ALA A 411 11.02 5.81 7.68
N LYS A 412 12.23 5.65 8.25
CA LYS A 412 13.38 4.97 7.63
C LYS A 412 13.91 3.90 8.56
N ILE A 413 14.32 2.79 7.98
CA ILE A 413 15.02 1.73 8.68
C ILE A 413 16.44 1.63 8.13
N GLN A 414 17.43 1.49 9.03
CA GLN A 414 18.81 1.14 8.69
C GLN A 414 19.25 -0.07 9.52
N ILE A 415 19.68 -1.12 8.83
CA ILE A 415 20.26 -2.31 9.45
C ILE A 415 21.79 -2.21 9.34
N ASP A 416 22.48 -2.26 10.48
CA ASP A 416 23.93 -2.36 10.57
C ASP A 416 24.32 -3.81 10.89
N PHE A 417 24.71 -4.56 9.87
CA PHE A 417 25.17 -5.94 10.01
C PHE A 417 26.60 -5.99 10.54
N ASN A 418 26.85 -6.81 11.55
CA ASN A 418 28.19 -6.97 12.10
C ASN A 418 29.09 -7.76 11.14
N PRO A 419 30.13 -7.14 10.53
CA PRO A 419 30.97 -7.79 9.52
C PRO A 419 31.87 -8.90 10.09
N GLU A 420 32.00 -9.00 11.41
CA GLU A 420 32.74 -10.11 12.05
C GLU A 420 31.89 -11.37 12.21
N THR A 421 30.56 -11.24 12.10
CA THR A 421 29.60 -12.33 12.36
C THR A 421 28.87 -12.73 11.09
N VAL A 422 28.43 -11.75 10.31
CA VAL A 422 27.71 -11.92 9.05
C VAL A 422 28.70 -11.70 7.91
N SER A 423 28.75 -12.62 6.95
CA SER A 423 29.62 -12.49 5.76
C SER A 423 28.93 -11.78 4.61
N ARG A 424 27.61 -11.95 4.47
CA ARG A 424 26.79 -11.32 3.44
C ARG A 424 25.32 -11.33 3.81
N TYR A 425 24.55 -10.40 3.26
CA TYR A 425 23.10 -10.31 3.41
C TYR A 425 22.44 -9.92 2.09
N ARG A 426 21.11 -10.08 2.03
CA ARG A 426 20.22 -9.61 0.97
C ARG A 426 18.93 -9.16 1.63
N LEU A 427 18.50 -7.94 1.35
CA LEU A 427 17.14 -7.49 1.67
C LEU A 427 16.18 -8.11 0.65
N VAL A 428 15.09 -8.70 1.13
CA VAL A 428 14.06 -9.32 0.29
C VAL A 428 12.93 -8.31 0.08
N GLY A 429 12.73 -7.87 -1.16
CA GLY A 429 11.82 -6.77 -1.49
C GLY A 429 12.44 -5.38 -1.28
N TYR A 430 11.60 -4.36 -1.20
CA TYR A 430 11.92 -2.94 -0.99
C TYR A 430 12.81 -2.32 -2.09
N GLU A 431 12.84 -2.89 -3.29
CA GLU A 431 13.70 -2.40 -4.38
C GLU A 431 13.35 -0.96 -4.83
N ASN A 432 12.09 -0.55 -4.73
CA ASN A 432 11.60 0.81 -5.02
C ASN A 432 11.73 1.79 -3.83
N ARG A 433 12.06 1.29 -2.63
CA ARG A 433 12.21 2.09 -1.40
C ARG A 433 13.66 2.18 -0.92
N ASP A 434 14.64 1.82 -1.76
CA ASP A 434 16.07 1.91 -1.44
C ASP A 434 16.50 3.36 -1.14
N ILE A 435 17.26 3.54 -0.06
CA ILE A 435 17.80 4.84 0.36
C ILE A 435 19.30 4.68 0.55
N ALA A 436 20.08 5.63 0.03
CA ALA A 436 21.53 5.62 0.26
C ALA A 436 21.84 5.67 1.77
N ASP A 437 22.77 4.85 2.28
CA ASP A 437 23.01 4.75 3.73
C ASP A 437 23.45 6.06 4.39
N ALA A 438 24.13 6.91 3.62
CA ALA A 438 24.52 8.24 4.05
C ALA A 438 23.32 9.17 4.29
N ASP A 439 22.18 8.89 3.66
CA ASP A 439 20.94 9.64 3.75
C ASP A 439 19.99 9.16 4.86
N PHE A 440 20.34 8.10 5.61
CA PHE A 440 19.53 7.66 6.75
C PHE A 440 19.23 8.79 7.75
N ARG A 441 20.20 9.69 7.98
CA ARG A 441 20.06 10.87 8.87
C ARG A 441 19.90 12.18 8.10
N ASN A 442 19.54 12.10 6.81
CA ASN A 442 19.22 13.24 5.98
C ASN A 442 17.71 13.45 5.96
N ASP A 443 17.24 14.40 6.75
CA ASP A 443 15.82 14.76 6.89
C ASP A 443 15.27 15.51 5.65
N LYS A 444 16.00 15.52 4.53
CA LYS A 444 15.53 16.03 3.22
C LYS A 444 15.20 14.93 2.22
N VAL A 445 15.57 13.69 2.55
CA VAL A 445 15.17 12.52 1.77
C VAL A 445 13.83 12.08 2.32
N ASP A 446 12.83 12.16 1.48
CA ASP A 446 11.45 11.74 1.77
C ASP A 446 11.41 10.23 1.99
N ALA A 447 10.58 9.76 2.92
CA ALA A 447 10.29 8.33 3.14
C ALA A 447 8.84 8.16 3.60
N ALA A 448 8.37 6.92 3.78
CA ALA A 448 6.95 6.68 3.97
C ALA A 448 6.40 7.10 5.34
N GLU A 449 5.10 7.35 5.34
CA GLU A 449 4.29 7.54 6.53
C GLU A 449 3.87 6.21 7.17
N ILE A 450 3.74 6.21 8.50
CA ILE A 450 3.18 5.09 9.24
C ILE A 450 1.93 5.54 9.99
N GLY A 451 0.87 4.76 9.85
CA GLY A 451 -0.40 4.91 10.53
C GLY A 451 -0.45 4.29 11.93
N ALA A 452 -1.36 4.77 12.77
CA ALA A 452 -1.62 4.20 14.08
C ALA A 452 -2.03 2.73 13.95
N GLY A 453 -1.32 1.81 14.61
CA GLY A 453 -1.59 0.37 14.56
C GLY A 453 -1.02 -0.34 13.33
N HIS A 454 -0.49 0.37 12.33
CA HIS A 454 0.23 -0.28 11.23
C HIS A 454 1.48 -1.00 11.76
N ASN A 455 1.79 -2.09 11.08
CA ASN A 455 3.04 -2.78 11.21
C ASN A 455 3.76 -2.80 9.86
N VAL A 456 5.08 -2.96 9.93
CA VAL A 456 5.98 -2.99 8.79
C VAL A 456 6.95 -4.12 9.03
N THR A 457 7.20 -4.91 8.00
CA THR A 457 8.11 -6.06 8.07
C THR A 457 9.17 -5.95 6.98
N ALA A 458 10.42 -6.06 7.40
CA ALA A 458 11.55 -6.27 6.50
C ALA A 458 12.13 -7.67 6.71
N LEU A 459 12.37 -8.38 5.62
CA LEU A 459 12.91 -9.73 5.62
C LEU A 459 14.28 -9.74 4.96
N TYR A 460 15.24 -10.39 5.60
CA TYR A 460 16.60 -10.54 5.10
C TYR A 460 16.98 -12.01 5.01
N GLU A 461 17.71 -12.33 3.96
CA GLU A 461 18.54 -13.52 3.90
C GLU A 461 19.97 -13.14 4.24
N PHE A 462 20.62 -13.90 5.11
CA PHE A 462 22.01 -13.63 5.46
C PHE A 462 22.81 -14.89 5.72
N LYS A 463 24.13 -14.77 5.64
CA LYS A 463 25.06 -15.87 5.89
C LYS A 463 26.00 -15.51 7.02
N LEU A 464 26.09 -16.39 8.00
CA LEU A 464 27.06 -16.29 9.09
C LEU A 464 28.44 -16.83 8.67
N PHE A 465 29.50 -16.24 9.22
CA PHE A 465 30.80 -16.90 9.21
C PHE A 465 30.73 -18.23 9.98
N PRO A 466 31.44 -19.28 9.53
CA PRO A 466 31.40 -20.58 10.21
C PRO A 466 31.78 -20.51 11.69
N GLY A 467 30.84 -20.85 12.57
CA GLY A 467 31.05 -20.86 14.02
C GLY A 467 31.06 -19.47 14.67
N ALA A 468 30.64 -18.43 13.94
CA ALA A 468 30.48 -17.09 14.48
C ALA A 468 29.52 -17.07 15.67
N LYS A 469 29.82 -16.21 16.63
CA LYS A 469 28.99 -15.95 17.81
C LYS A 469 29.08 -14.48 18.16
N GLY A 470 27.94 -13.89 18.51
CA GLY A 470 27.89 -12.50 18.92
C GLY A 470 26.70 -11.78 18.31
N GLU A 471 26.86 -10.49 18.11
CA GLU A 471 25.88 -9.65 17.47
C GLU A 471 25.83 -9.92 15.97
N ILE A 472 24.62 -10.09 15.44
CA ILE A 472 24.33 -10.24 14.01
C ILE A 472 24.10 -8.87 13.40
N ALA A 473 23.21 -8.08 14.01
CA ALA A 473 22.82 -6.78 13.47
C ALA A 473 22.35 -5.81 14.58
N THR A 474 22.47 -4.52 14.30
CA THR A 474 21.78 -3.44 14.99
C THR A 474 20.74 -2.83 14.04
N VAL A 475 19.49 -2.73 14.47
CA VAL A 475 18.39 -2.15 13.72
C VAL A 475 18.13 -0.74 14.22
N HIS A 476 18.15 0.24 13.32
CA HIS A 476 17.80 1.63 13.60
C HIS A 476 16.47 1.98 12.91
N LEU A 477 15.52 2.53 13.67
CA LEU A 477 14.30 3.12 13.13
C LEU A 477 14.32 4.62 13.41
N ARG A 478 14.18 5.45 12.37
CA ARG A 478 14.13 6.91 12.45
C ARG A 478 12.84 7.42 11.83
N TRP A 479 12.22 8.43 12.45
CA TRP A 479 11.00 9.05 11.92
C TRP A 479 10.81 10.48 12.43
N GLU A 480 10.02 11.26 11.70
CA GLU A 480 9.54 12.58 12.10
C GLU A 480 8.15 12.50 12.73
N ASP A 481 7.94 13.23 13.83
CA ASP A 481 6.64 13.36 14.47
C ASP A 481 5.75 14.34 13.68
N PRO A 482 4.56 13.92 13.21
CA PRO A 482 3.74 14.71 12.29
C PRO A 482 3.16 15.99 12.89
N GLU A 483 3.15 16.13 14.22
CA GLU A 483 2.61 17.33 14.87
C GLU A 483 3.70 18.36 15.20
N THR A 484 4.89 17.89 15.57
CA THR A 484 5.96 18.72 16.11
C THR A 484 7.13 18.91 15.15
N GLY A 485 7.21 18.13 14.08
CA GLY A 485 8.33 18.07 13.15
C GLY A 485 9.65 17.65 13.81
N ARG A 486 9.57 16.94 14.93
CA ARG A 486 10.75 16.46 15.66
C ARG A 486 11.12 15.08 15.18
N VAL A 487 12.41 14.88 14.92
CA VAL A 487 12.92 13.60 14.50
C VAL A 487 13.36 12.76 15.70
N TYR A 488 12.95 11.50 15.72
CA TYR A 488 13.25 10.49 16.72
C TYR A 488 14.00 9.32 16.10
N GLU A 489 14.76 8.59 16.92
CA GLU A 489 15.49 7.39 16.51
C GLU A 489 15.49 6.39 17.67
N ILE A 490 15.12 5.14 17.40
CA ILE A 490 15.23 4.01 18.34
C ILE A 490 16.09 2.91 17.73
N THR A 491 16.59 2.01 18.58
CA THR A 491 17.53 0.99 18.16
C THR A 491 17.32 -0.31 18.92
N GLU A 492 17.38 -1.43 18.21
CA GLU A 492 17.32 -2.79 18.79
C GLU A 492 18.47 -3.65 18.24
N ARG A 493 19.02 -4.56 19.04
CA ARG A 493 20.17 -5.39 18.68
C ARG A 493 19.79 -6.85 18.65
N TYR A 494 20.33 -7.59 17.69
CA TYR A 494 20.04 -9.01 17.50
C TYR A 494 21.30 -9.85 17.53
N PHE A 495 21.28 -10.96 18.25
CA PHE A 495 22.45 -11.81 18.48
C PHE A 495 22.24 -13.24 17.98
N THR A 496 23.34 -13.95 17.73
CA THR A 496 23.32 -15.37 17.30
C THR A 496 22.62 -16.31 18.27
N ASN A 497 22.42 -15.92 19.54
CA ASN A 497 21.70 -16.75 20.52
C ASN A 497 20.18 -16.51 20.50
N ASP A 498 19.72 -15.50 19.77
CA ASP A 498 18.29 -15.18 19.60
C ASP A 498 17.69 -15.89 18.38
N GLN A 499 18.53 -16.49 17.54
CA GLN A 499 18.16 -17.37 16.42
C GLN A 499 17.62 -18.70 16.93
N VAL A 500 16.54 -19.19 16.33
CA VAL A 500 16.04 -20.54 16.61
C VAL A 500 16.84 -21.59 15.83
N ASP A 501 16.87 -22.83 16.33
CA ASP A 501 17.72 -23.88 15.76
C ASP A 501 17.18 -24.45 14.43
N SER A 502 15.91 -24.20 14.09
CA SER A 502 15.31 -24.65 12.83
C SER A 502 14.12 -23.80 12.40
N PHE A 503 13.84 -23.75 11.10
CA PHE A 503 12.66 -23.08 10.55
C PHE A 503 11.34 -23.50 11.21
N ARG A 504 11.21 -24.77 11.59
CA ARG A 504 9.99 -25.29 12.23
C ARG A 504 9.76 -24.75 13.66
N GLU A 505 10.83 -24.34 14.34
CA GLU A 505 10.77 -23.75 15.67
C GLU A 505 10.54 -22.24 15.63
N ALA A 506 10.61 -21.63 14.45
CA ALA A 506 10.32 -20.22 14.24
C ALA A 506 8.87 -19.88 14.62
N SER A 507 8.61 -18.61 14.90
CA SER A 507 7.24 -18.14 15.09
C SER A 507 6.40 -18.45 13.84
N PRO A 508 5.10 -18.80 13.98
CA PRO A 508 4.24 -19.02 12.82
C PRO A 508 4.24 -17.83 11.85
N TYR A 509 4.31 -16.60 12.38
CA TYR A 509 4.41 -15.41 11.55
C TYR A 509 5.72 -15.34 10.75
N LEU A 510 6.88 -15.66 11.35
CA LEU A 510 8.13 -15.73 10.59
C LEU A 510 8.07 -16.83 9.50
N GLN A 511 7.45 -17.97 9.82
CA GLN A 511 7.24 -19.01 8.81
C GLN A 511 6.35 -18.53 7.66
N LEU A 512 5.27 -17.81 7.97
CA LEU A 512 4.38 -17.21 6.97
C LEU A 512 5.15 -16.26 6.06
N ASP A 513 5.88 -15.29 6.63
CA ASP A 513 6.57 -14.26 5.84
C ASP A 513 7.61 -14.86 4.91
N VAL A 514 8.36 -15.87 5.36
CA VAL A 514 9.34 -16.56 4.51
C VAL A 514 8.65 -17.30 3.37
N LEU A 515 7.50 -17.94 3.61
CA LEU A 515 6.75 -18.66 2.58
C LEU A 515 6.07 -17.72 1.58
N VAL A 516 5.52 -16.63 2.07
CA VAL A 516 4.90 -15.57 1.27
C VAL A 516 5.94 -14.88 0.41
N ALA A 517 7.11 -14.56 0.98
CA ALA A 517 8.22 -13.96 0.24
C ALA A 517 8.70 -14.89 -0.88
N GLU A 518 8.90 -16.17 -0.58
CA GLU A 518 9.29 -17.16 -1.59
C GLU A 518 8.24 -17.29 -2.70
N PHE A 519 6.96 -17.27 -2.34
CA PHE A 519 5.89 -17.32 -3.33
C PHE A 519 5.90 -16.10 -4.25
N ALA A 520 6.11 -14.91 -3.71
CA ALA A 520 6.28 -13.70 -4.52
C ALA A 520 7.52 -13.79 -5.42
N GLU A 521 8.65 -14.28 -4.91
CA GLU A 521 9.87 -14.53 -5.69
C GLU A 521 9.63 -15.53 -6.85
N VAL A 522 8.84 -16.59 -6.63
CA VAL A 522 8.41 -17.55 -7.67
C VAL A 522 7.51 -16.88 -8.71
N LEU A 523 6.50 -16.10 -8.28
CA LEU A 523 5.59 -15.40 -9.19
C LEU A 523 6.31 -14.39 -10.07
N ARG A 524 7.32 -13.70 -9.55
CA ARG A 524 8.15 -12.75 -10.29
C ARG A 524 9.32 -13.38 -11.04
N ASN A 525 9.40 -14.72 -11.06
CA ASN A 525 10.44 -15.48 -11.75
C ASN A 525 11.87 -15.01 -11.37
N SER A 526 12.05 -14.77 -10.06
CA SER A 526 13.29 -14.26 -9.52
C SER A 526 14.44 -15.25 -9.67
N PHE A 527 15.64 -14.72 -9.90
CA PHE A 527 16.87 -15.52 -9.88
C PHE A 527 17.13 -16.17 -8.52
N TRP A 528 16.61 -15.59 -7.43
CA TRP A 528 16.78 -16.08 -6.06
C TRP A 528 15.62 -16.93 -5.55
N ALA A 529 14.63 -17.23 -6.39
CA ALA A 529 13.62 -18.23 -6.05
C ALA A 529 14.31 -19.60 -5.97
N ASP A 530 14.52 -20.07 -4.73
CA ASP A 530 15.24 -21.30 -4.42
C ASP A 530 14.27 -22.49 -4.26
N GLY A 531 13.03 -22.22 -3.85
CA GLY A 531 11.93 -23.16 -3.73
C GLY A 531 11.05 -23.22 -4.99
N ASP A 532 10.35 -24.34 -5.15
CA ASP A 532 9.21 -24.42 -6.06
C ASP A 532 7.89 -24.30 -5.28
N ILE A 533 6.81 -24.03 -6.00
CA ILE A 533 5.48 -23.89 -5.40
C ILE A 533 5.04 -25.16 -4.64
N GLU A 534 5.50 -26.36 -5.03
CA GLU A 534 5.22 -27.61 -4.30
C GLU A 534 5.89 -27.60 -2.92
N THR A 535 7.13 -27.11 -2.84
CA THR A 535 7.89 -26.96 -1.60
C THR A 535 7.22 -25.93 -0.68
N ILE A 536 6.80 -24.79 -1.23
CA ILE A 536 6.06 -23.75 -0.47
C ILE A 536 4.77 -24.35 0.10
N MET A 537 3.97 -25.04 -0.72
CA MET A 537 2.73 -25.70 -0.27
C MET A 537 3.02 -26.72 0.85
N HIS A 538 4.06 -27.53 0.72
CA HIS A 538 4.43 -28.52 1.73
C HIS A 538 4.78 -27.89 3.09
N HIS A 539 5.55 -26.80 3.09
CA HIS A 539 5.84 -26.07 4.32
C HIS A 539 4.59 -25.40 4.89
N SER A 540 3.75 -24.85 4.02
CA SER A 540 2.52 -24.16 4.39
C SER A 540 1.54 -25.10 5.10
N GLU A 541 1.38 -26.38 4.69
CA GLU A 541 0.47 -27.35 5.34
C GLU A 541 0.63 -27.44 6.88
N ASN A 542 1.84 -27.22 7.41
CA ASN A 542 2.11 -27.28 8.84
C ASN A 542 1.73 -25.99 9.60
N LEU A 543 1.58 -24.88 8.88
CA LEU A 543 1.35 -23.54 9.42
C LEU A 543 -0.10 -23.32 9.82
N PHE A 544 -1.05 -23.74 8.99
CA PHE A 544 -2.50 -23.47 9.15
C PHE A 544 -3.16 -24.12 10.37
N GLY A 545 -2.46 -24.98 11.10
CA GLY A 545 -2.91 -25.45 12.41
C GLY A 545 -2.75 -24.41 13.53
N HIS A 546 -2.00 -23.33 13.28
CA HIS A 546 -1.55 -22.38 14.31
C HIS A 546 -2.04 -20.94 14.09
N LEU A 547 -2.43 -20.60 12.85
CA LEU A 547 -2.94 -19.31 12.43
C LEU A 547 -4.36 -19.50 11.88
N GLU A 548 -5.33 -18.74 12.38
CA GLU A 548 -6.77 -18.87 12.08
C GLU A 548 -7.36 -17.64 11.36
N GLU A 549 -6.49 -16.77 10.83
CA GLU A 549 -6.85 -15.52 10.16
C GLU A 549 -7.42 -15.79 8.74
N PRO A 550 -8.50 -15.10 8.30
CA PRO A 550 -9.10 -15.26 6.97
C PRO A 550 -8.10 -15.12 5.81
N GLU A 551 -7.22 -14.14 5.89
CA GLU A 551 -6.24 -13.78 4.85
C GLU A 551 -5.28 -14.93 4.55
N ILE A 552 -5.01 -15.75 5.56
CA ILE A 552 -4.13 -16.91 5.47
C ILE A 552 -4.82 -18.05 4.70
N PHE A 553 -6.15 -18.16 4.75
CA PHE A 553 -6.89 -19.10 3.90
C PHE A 553 -6.88 -18.66 2.44
N ASP A 554 -7.05 -17.36 2.17
CA ASP A 554 -6.99 -16.80 0.82
C ASP A 554 -5.63 -17.06 0.16
N PHE A 555 -4.55 -16.94 0.94
CA PHE A 555 -3.21 -17.28 0.48
C PHE A 555 -3.08 -18.75 0.04
N MET A 556 -3.74 -19.68 0.72
CA MET A 556 -3.71 -21.09 0.32
C MET A 556 -4.47 -21.37 -0.96
N GLU A 557 -5.64 -20.75 -1.12
CA GLU A 557 -6.39 -20.84 -2.37
C GLU A 557 -5.55 -20.27 -3.52
N MET A 558 -4.89 -19.13 -3.29
CA MET A 558 -3.98 -18.51 -4.25
C MET A 558 -2.77 -19.41 -4.60
N LEU A 559 -2.15 -20.07 -3.62
CA LEU A 559 -1.07 -21.05 -3.85
C LEU A 559 -1.56 -22.24 -4.70
N GLU A 560 -2.73 -22.79 -4.39
CA GLU A 560 -3.31 -23.91 -5.14
C GLU A 560 -3.64 -23.51 -6.58
N GLU A 561 -4.21 -22.33 -6.81
CA GLU A 561 -4.53 -21.83 -8.15
C GLU A 561 -3.26 -21.53 -8.96
N ALA A 562 -2.28 -20.87 -8.36
CA ALA A 562 -1.00 -20.59 -8.99
C ALA A 562 -0.24 -21.88 -9.37
N TYR A 563 -0.35 -22.94 -8.56
CA TYR A 563 0.23 -24.25 -8.87
C TYR A 563 -0.27 -24.78 -10.22
N TRP A 564 -1.57 -24.66 -10.49
CA TRP A 564 -2.15 -25.10 -11.77
C TRP A 564 -1.76 -24.24 -12.95
N LEU A 565 -1.45 -22.96 -12.72
CA LEU A 565 -1.02 -22.04 -13.77
C LEU A 565 0.46 -22.20 -14.14
N LEU A 566 1.29 -22.64 -13.18
CA LEU A 566 2.72 -22.90 -13.35
C LEU A 566 3.03 -24.33 -13.83
N SER A 567 2.07 -25.26 -13.70
CA SER A 567 2.17 -26.68 -14.13
C SER A 567 1.79 -26.89 -15.60
#